data_AF-A0A954I281-F1
#
_entry.id   AF-A0A954I281-F1
#
_cell.length_a   1.000
_cell.length_b   1.000
_cell.length_c   1.000
_cell.angle_alpha   90.00
_cell.angle_beta   90.00
_cell.angle_gamma   90.00
#
_symmetry.space_group_name_H-M   'P 1'
#
loop_
_entity.id
_entity.type
_entity.pdbx_description
1 polymer ?
#
loop_
_entity_poly.entity_id
_entity_poly.type
_entity_poly.pdbx_seq_one_letter_code
_entity_poly.pdbx_strand_id
1 'polypeptide(L)'
;MRSFRPRTFDQLAMYLIAAKAYYLGLCLHETAEDLKTLHHSAYMQLMLGKVEGDWRNSPEALRQAVFSLFAGGFQITAWLQLKAATDFVEVASHLEGKPLSKRPDLLRVAEFYRRGAEANLEIVDKLTLAPNCQKNEIPFDVGRRVFVVGDVYYGVANVGLTRVLPKLPQLLGEGEQLDYAVLAAALTSHTVSAGLVARHYSIGVELGDDFVIKKVKREQALEDWIDLSRRQTEASIGALIAQGVDATTCQASYWAARAAEQKQKPYERFEALQSYFATNLTAQILAELARADASPETAPRFDAPSTPSVPPPAAPVDNALPPPPAPTDDAPAPPAAPRPQIAPPLGVN
;
A
#
# COMPACT_ATOMS: atom_id res chain seq x y z
N MET A 1 14.60 15.72 -10.49
CA MET A 1 14.05 14.47 -11.07
C MET A 1 14.37 14.31 -12.56
N ARG A 2 13.84 15.15 -13.49
CA ARG A 2 13.95 14.93 -14.95
C ARG A 2 15.38 14.97 -15.54
N SER A 3 16.30 15.70 -14.92
CA SER A 3 17.68 15.89 -15.43
C SER A 3 18.70 14.93 -14.83
N PHE A 4 18.38 14.30 -13.69
CA PHE A 4 19.34 13.45 -12.99
C PHE A 4 19.37 12.06 -13.63
N ARG A 5 20.58 11.52 -13.79
CA ARG A 5 20.84 10.19 -14.37
C ARG A 5 21.75 9.43 -13.41
N PRO A 6 21.24 8.42 -12.69
CA PRO A 6 22.07 7.56 -11.87
C PRO A 6 23.18 6.91 -12.70
N ARG A 7 24.42 7.00 -12.22
CA ARG A 7 25.62 6.40 -12.84
C ARG A 7 26.15 5.21 -12.04
N THR A 8 25.75 5.09 -10.78
CA THR A 8 26.13 4.00 -9.88
C THR A 8 24.89 3.36 -9.28
N PHE A 9 25.04 2.15 -8.75
CA PHE A 9 23.95 1.46 -8.04
C PHE A 9 23.43 2.23 -6.82
N ASP A 10 24.30 2.94 -6.11
CA ASP A 10 23.90 3.68 -4.91
C ASP A 10 23.17 4.98 -5.28
N GLN A 11 23.59 5.64 -6.37
CA GLN A 11 22.82 6.72 -6.98
C GLN A 11 21.43 6.25 -7.44
N LEU A 12 21.33 5.03 -7.98
CA LEU A 12 20.06 4.44 -8.40
C LEU A 12 19.17 4.15 -7.19
N ALA A 13 19.72 3.56 -6.13
CA ALA A 13 18.98 3.30 -4.89
C ALA A 13 18.37 4.60 -4.34
N MET A 14 19.17 5.66 -4.25
CA MET A 14 18.71 6.97 -3.77
C MET A 14 17.70 7.61 -4.73
N TYR A 15 17.88 7.45 -6.04
CA TYR A 15 16.90 7.94 -7.02
C TYR A 15 15.56 7.22 -6.94
N LEU A 16 15.55 5.91 -6.66
CA LEU A 16 14.30 5.17 -6.44
C LEU A 16 13.58 5.65 -5.17
N ILE A 17 14.30 6.04 -4.12
CA ILE A 17 13.73 6.71 -2.94
C ILE A 17 13.13 8.06 -3.33
N ALA A 18 13.84 8.87 -4.12
CA ALA A 18 13.33 10.14 -4.63
C ALA A 18 12.06 9.97 -5.47
N ALA A 19 12.05 8.98 -6.37
CA ALA A 19 10.92 8.65 -7.22
C ALA A 19 9.72 8.14 -6.40
N LYS A 20 9.96 7.32 -5.36
CA LYS A 20 8.94 6.91 -4.39
C LYS A 20 8.33 8.12 -3.68
N ALA A 21 9.16 9.03 -3.16
CA ALA A 21 8.68 10.24 -2.49
C ALA A 21 7.83 11.10 -3.46
N TYR A 22 8.32 11.31 -4.69
CA TYR A 22 7.56 12.02 -5.73
C TYR A 22 6.20 11.36 -6.00
N TYR A 23 6.18 10.05 -6.19
CA TYR A 23 4.97 9.26 -6.41
C TYR A 23 3.98 9.34 -5.24
N LEU A 24 4.45 9.19 -4.00
CA LEU A 24 3.63 9.35 -2.81
C LEU A 24 3.03 10.75 -2.73
N GLY A 25 3.81 11.79 -3.04
CA GLY A 25 3.33 13.16 -3.08
C GLY A 25 2.17 13.35 -4.05
N LEU A 26 2.28 12.77 -5.25
CA LEU A 26 1.18 12.79 -6.24
C LEU A 26 -0.06 12.02 -5.74
N CYS A 27 0.12 10.85 -5.11
CA CYS A 27 -1.01 10.06 -4.58
C CYS A 27 -1.77 10.82 -3.49
N LEU A 28 -1.04 11.47 -2.57
CA LEU A 28 -1.63 12.25 -1.48
C LEU A 28 -2.31 13.51 -2.01
N HIS A 29 -1.75 14.15 -3.04
CA HIS A 29 -2.39 15.27 -3.72
C HIS A 29 -3.73 14.85 -4.36
N GLU A 30 -3.77 13.76 -5.12
CA GLU A 30 -5.00 13.25 -5.73
C GLU A 30 -6.03 12.82 -4.67
N THR A 31 -5.58 12.25 -3.55
CA THR A 31 -6.46 11.90 -2.42
C THR A 31 -7.05 13.16 -1.76
N ALA A 32 -6.28 14.24 -1.67
CA ALA A 32 -6.78 15.53 -1.20
C ALA A 32 -7.82 16.14 -2.16
N GLU A 33 -7.66 15.96 -3.47
CA GLU A 33 -8.68 16.37 -4.44
C GLU A 33 -9.95 15.53 -4.32
N ASP A 34 -9.84 14.22 -4.10
CA ASP A 34 -11.00 13.36 -3.83
C ASP A 34 -11.78 13.86 -2.62
N LEU A 35 -11.08 14.19 -1.54
CA LEU A 35 -11.67 14.72 -0.32
C LEU A 35 -12.52 15.98 -0.56
N LYS A 36 -12.03 16.89 -1.41
CA LYS A 36 -12.78 18.10 -1.79
C LYS A 36 -14.06 17.77 -2.53
N THR A 37 -14.07 16.72 -3.35
CA THR A 37 -15.25 16.32 -4.13
C THR A 37 -16.23 15.45 -3.33
N LEU A 38 -15.72 14.59 -2.44
CA LEU A 38 -16.50 13.75 -1.52
C LEU A 38 -17.36 14.58 -0.57
N HIS A 39 -16.89 15.78 -0.20
CA HIS A 39 -17.62 16.78 0.57
C HIS A 39 -19.00 17.13 -0.01
N HIS A 40 -19.17 17.01 -1.34
CA HIS A 40 -20.41 17.34 -2.02
C HIS A 40 -21.32 16.13 -2.29
N SER A 41 -20.96 14.92 -1.81
CA SER A 41 -21.75 13.72 -2.07
C SER A 41 -22.91 13.52 -1.07
N ALA A 42 -24.11 13.25 -1.59
CA ALA A 42 -25.32 12.96 -0.80
C ALA A 42 -25.17 11.76 0.16
N TYR A 43 -24.20 10.87 -0.11
CA TYR A 43 -23.90 9.72 0.73
C TYR A 43 -23.23 10.10 2.05
N MET A 44 -22.38 11.14 2.07
CA MET A 44 -21.82 11.66 3.32
C MET A 44 -22.88 12.33 4.19
N GLN A 45 -23.92 12.89 3.57
CA GLN A 45 -25.12 13.35 4.29
C GLN A 45 -25.94 12.18 4.88
N LEU A 46 -25.87 11.00 4.26
CA LEU A 46 -26.64 9.80 4.66
C LEU A 46 -25.96 9.02 5.80
N MET A 47 -24.64 8.86 5.75
CA MET A 47 -23.84 8.21 6.81
C MET A 47 -23.82 8.99 8.14
N LEU A 48 -24.12 10.30 8.09
CA LEU A 48 -23.88 11.21 9.22
C LEU A 48 -25.16 11.91 9.73
N GLY A 49 -26.32 11.40 9.31
CA GLY A 49 -27.65 11.88 9.70
C GLY A 49 -28.04 13.21 9.04
N LYS A 50 -29.34 13.35 8.72
CA LYS A 50 -29.94 14.64 8.33
C LYS A 50 -29.85 15.59 9.52
N VAL A 51 -29.17 16.73 9.36
CA VAL A 51 -29.14 17.79 10.37
C VAL A 51 -29.85 19.00 9.80
N GLU A 52 -31.01 19.36 10.36
CA GLU A 52 -31.64 20.66 10.16
C GLU A 52 -31.16 21.58 11.31
N GLY A 53 -30.49 22.70 10.99
CA GLY A 53 -30.09 23.69 12.02
C GLY A 53 -28.89 24.59 11.66
N ASP A 54 -28.65 25.59 12.50
CA ASP A 54 -27.62 26.64 12.36
C ASP A 54 -26.23 26.07 12.09
N TRP A 55 -25.70 26.35 10.89
CA TRP A 55 -24.51 25.68 10.36
C TRP A 55 -23.28 25.84 11.25
N ARG A 56 -23.13 26.97 11.96
CA ARG A 56 -21.96 27.26 12.82
C ARG A 56 -21.86 26.36 14.05
N ASN A 57 -22.97 25.78 14.50
CA ASN A 57 -23.04 24.81 15.60
C ASN A 57 -23.54 23.43 15.12
N SER A 58 -23.66 23.25 13.81
CA SER A 58 -24.09 21.97 13.25
C SER A 58 -22.92 21.00 13.21
N PRO A 59 -23.17 19.70 13.46
CA PRO A 59 -22.24 18.63 13.11
C PRO A 59 -21.68 18.74 11.68
N GLU A 60 -22.36 19.44 10.76
CA GLU A 60 -21.93 19.64 9.39
C GLU A 60 -20.75 20.60 9.22
N ALA A 61 -20.71 21.72 9.94
CA ALA A 61 -19.53 22.61 9.89
C ALA A 61 -18.31 21.96 10.55
N LEU A 62 -18.51 21.20 11.63
CA LEU A 62 -17.42 20.42 12.23
C LEU A 62 -16.90 19.37 11.24
N ARG A 63 -17.79 18.66 10.54
CA ARG A 63 -17.42 17.72 9.47
C ARG A 63 -16.63 18.40 8.35
N GLN A 64 -17.09 19.56 7.88
CA GLN A 64 -16.40 20.32 6.84
C GLN A 64 -15.00 20.78 7.29
N ALA A 65 -14.88 21.24 8.54
CA ALA A 65 -13.59 21.59 9.13
C ALA A 65 -12.66 20.38 9.18
N VAL A 66 -13.15 19.21 9.62
CA VAL A 66 -12.38 17.96 9.68
C VAL A 66 -11.90 17.52 8.29
N PHE A 67 -12.77 17.53 7.27
CA PHE A 67 -12.36 17.18 5.90
C PHE A 67 -11.36 18.17 5.31
N SER A 68 -11.53 19.46 5.58
CA SER A 68 -10.59 20.49 5.16
C SER A 68 -9.23 20.31 5.85
N LEU A 69 -9.22 19.92 7.12
CA LEU A 69 -8.00 19.59 7.86
C LEU A 69 -7.31 18.35 7.29
N PHE A 70 -8.04 17.27 6.99
CA PHE A 70 -7.46 16.09 6.35
C PHE A 70 -6.90 16.40 4.96
N ALA A 71 -7.67 17.10 4.12
CA ALA A 71 -7.20 17.52 2.80
C ALA A 71 -5.96 18.43 2.90
N GLY A 72 -5.95 19.36 3.85
CA GLY A 72 -4.79 20.20 4.15
C GLY A 72 -3.58 19.39 4.61
N GLY A 73 -3.77 18.41 5.50
CA GLY A 73 -2.73 17.49 5.96
C GLY A 73 -2.14 16.66 4.82
N PHE A 74 -2.98 16.15 3.92
CA PHE A 74 -2.54 15.44 2.72
C PHE A 74 -1.75 16.35 1.77
N GLN A 75 -2.17 17.60 1.55
CA GLN A 75 -1.44 18.56 0.71
C GLN A 75 -0.08 18.96 1.32
N ILE A 76 -0.01 19.19 2.64
CA ILE A 76 1.26 19.48 3.33
C ILE A 76 2.21 18.28 3.20
N THR A 77 1.70 17.08 3.45
CA THR A 77 2.49 15.85 3.31
C THR A 77 2.94 15.65 1.86
N ALA A 78 2.08 15.92 0.89
CA ALA A 78 2.43 15.87 -0.52
C ALA A 78 3.58 16.83 -0.86
N TRP A 79 3.50 18.08 -0.40
CA TRP A 79 4.56 19.07 -0.58
C TRP A 79 5.89 18.63 0.06
N LEU A 80 5.85 18.11 1.29
CA LEU A 80 7.05 17.60 1.98
C LEU A 80 7.68 16.44 1.21
N GLN A 81 6.88 15.53 0.66
CA GLN A 81 7.36 14.41 -0.15
C GLN A 81 8.01 14.89 -1.46
N LEU A 82 7.44 15.90 -2.12
CA LEU A 82 8.04 16.51 -3.32
C LEU A 82 9.35 17.25 -3.01
N LYS A 83 9.47 17.85 -1.82
CA LYS A 83 10.73 18.43 -1.33
C LYS A 83 11.77 17.38 -1.05
N ALA A 84 11.42 16.33 -0.31
CA ALA A 84 12.31 15.21 -0.04
C ALA A 84 12.83 14.56 -1.33
N ALA A 85 11.99 14.42 -2.36
CA ALA A 85 12.42 13.93 -3.68
C ALA A 85 13.52 14.79 -4.32
N THR A 86 13.53 16.10 -4.06
CA THR A 86 14.58 17.00 -4.53
C THR A 86 15.86 16.79 -3.74
N ASP A 87 15.76 16.74 -2.41
CA ASP A 87 16.89 16.54 -1.50
C ASP A 87 17.58 15.20 -1.75
N PHE A 88 16.82 14.13 -1.98
CA PHE A 88 17.37 12.81 -2.32
C PHE A 88 18.10 12.82 -3.66
N VAL A 89 17.64 13.56 -4.66
CA VAL A 89 18.37 13.71 -5.94
C VAL A 89 19.68 14.48 -5.74
N GLU A 90 19.67 15.50 -4.88
CA GLU A 90 20.88 16.24 -4.52
C GLU A 90 21.89 15.32 -3.83
N VAL A 91 21.46 14.58 -2.80
CA VAL A 91 22.31 13.57 -2.12
C VAL A 91 22.84 12.55 -3.13
N ALA A 92 21.98 12.02 -4.01
CA ALA A 92 22.38 11.05 -5.02
C ALA A 92 23.51 11.59 -5.92
N SER A 93 23.54 12.89 -6.21
CA SER A 93 24.59 13.46 -7.08
C SER A 93 25.99 13.43 -6.48
N HIS A 94 26.10 13.22 -5.17
CA HIS A 94 27.36 13.13 -4.43
C HIS A 94 27.75 11.69 -4.09
N LEU A 95 26.91 10.70 -4.37
CA LEU A 95 27.23 9.30 -4.11
C LEU A 95 28.13 8.74 -5.21
N GLU A 96 29.14 7.97 -4.80
CA GLU A 96 29.98 7.20 -5.71
C GLU A 96 29.56 5.72 -5.70
N GLY A 97 30.43 4.81 -6.14
CA GLY A 97 30.20 3.38 -6.04
C GLY A 97 30.24 2.64 -7.37
N LYS A 98 29.80 1.38 -7.33
CA LYS A 98 29.87 0.47 -8.50
C LYS A 98 29.12 1.07 -9.70
N PRO A 99 29.76 1.19 -10.88
CA PRO A 99 29.11 1.72 -12.07
C PRO A 99 27.91 0.88 -12.49
N LEU A 100 26.87 1.56 -12.98
CA LEU A 100 25.74 0.94 -13.67
C LEU A 100 26.10 0.80 -15.15
N SER A 101 26.29 -0.44 -15.62
CA SER A 101 26.95 -0.71 -16.91
C SER A 101 25.97 -0.92 -18.07
N LYS A 102 24.74 -1.38 -17.81
CA LYS A 102 23.70 -1.55 -18.82
C LYS A 102 22.38 -0.95 -18.35
N ARG A 103 21.55 -0.56 -19.33
CA ARG A 103 20.15 -0.23 -19.07
C ARG A 103 19.42 -1.53 -18.73
N PRO A 104 18.96 -1.69 -17.48
CA PRO A 104 18.23 -2.89 -17.13
C PRO A 104 16.81 -2.82 -17.69
N ASP A 105 16.18 -3.98 -17.89
CA ASP A 105 14.77 -4.06 -18.28
C ASP A 105 13.86 -3.74 -17.08
N LEU A 106 13.85 -2.47 -16.70
CA LEU A 106 13.13 -1.96 -15.54
C LEU A 106 11.62 -2.04 -15.72
N LEU A 107 11.14 -1.89 -16.95
CA LEU A 107 9.70 -1.89 -17.24
C LEU A 107 9.10 -3.29 -17.07
N ARG A 108 9.82 -4.36 -17.44
CA ARG A 108 9.35 -5.73 -17.16
C ARG A 108 9.27 -6.00 -15.66
N VAL A 109 10.25 -5.54 -14.88
CA VAL A 109 10.23 -5.65 -13.41
C VAL A 109 9.08 -4.83 -12.83
N ALA A 110 8.89 -3.61 -13.29
CA ALA A 110 7.79 -2.74 -12.88
C ALA A 110 6.43 -3.39 -13.17
N GLU A 111 6.24 -3.96 -14.36
CA GLU A 111 4.99 -4.62 -14.75
C GLU A 111 4.66 -5.82 -13.85
N PHE A 112 5.66 -6.63 -13.50
CA PHE A 112 5.48 -7.73 -12.55
C PHE A 112 4.94 -7.24 -11.20
N TYR A 113 5.56 -6.22 -10.61
CA TYR A 113 5.13 -5.68 -9.32
C TYR A 113 3.82 -4.92 -9.40
N ARG A 114 3.55 -4.22 -10.50
CA ARG A 114 2.27 -3.56 -10.78
C ARG A 114 1.12 -4.58 -10.75
N ARG A 115 1.25 -5.69 -11.47
CA ARG A 115 0.26 -6.77 -11.48
C ARG A 115 0.11 -7.42 -10.10
N GLY A 116 1.21 -7.61 -9.38
CA GLY A 116 1.16 -8.08 -7.99
C GLY A 116 0.38 -7.12 -7.09
N ALA A 117 0.55 -5.81 -7.28
CA ALA A 117 -0.17 -4.79 -6.52
C ALA A 117 -1.68 -4.80 -6.82
N GLU A 118 -2.07 -4.96 -8.09
CA GLU A 118 -3.47 -5.11 -8.51
C GLU A 118 -4.12 -6.34 -7.86
N ALA A 119 -3.44 -7.49 -7.89
CA ALA A 119 -3.93 -8.71 -7.26
C ALA A 119 -4.08 -8.55 -5.74
N ASN A 120 -3.13 -7.91 -5.07
CA ASN A 120 -3.20 -7.62 -3.64
C ASN A 120 -4.41 -6.72 -3.31
N LEU A 121 -4.66 -5.67 -4.10
CA LEU A 121 -5.83 -4.82 -3.91
C LEU A 121 -7.13 -5.56 -4.14
N GLU A 122 -7.20 -6.44 -5.14
CA GLU A 122 -8.38 -7.26 -5.39
C GLU A 122 -8.70 -8.17 -4.19
N ILE A 123 -7.67 -8.72 -3.53
CA ILE A 123 -7.82 -9.50 -2.29
C ILE A 123 -8.39 -8.62 -1.16
N VAL A 124 -7.81 -7.42 -0.95
CA VAL A 124 -8.31 -6.48 0.08
C VAL A 124 -9.76 -6.10 -0.20
N ASP A 125 -10.08 -5.81 -1.45
CA ASP A 125 -11.42 -5.45 -1.90
C ASP A 125 -12.43 -6.56 -1.62
N LYS A 126 -12.10 -7.80 -1.96
CA LYS A 126 -13.00 -8.95 -1.78
C LYS A 126 -13.17 -9.37 -0.32
N LEU A 127 -12.09 -9.34 0.47
CA LEU A 127 -12.09 -9.89 1.82
C LEU A 127 -12.39 -8.85 2.91
N THR A 128 -12.15 -7.57 2.62
CA THR A 128 -12.30 -6.49 3.61
C THR A 128 -13.37 -5.51 3.18
N LEU A 129 -13.24 -4.92 1.99
CA LEU A 129 -14.11 -3.82 1.59
C LEU A 129 -15.53 -4.30 1.24
N ALA A 130 -15.66 -5.28 0.35
CA ALA A 130 -16.96 -5.76 -0.13
C ALA A 130 -17.86 -6.30 0.99
N PRO A 131 -17.38 -7.12 1.95
CA PRO A 131 -18.21 -7.57 3.07
C PRO A 131 -18.65 -6.42 3.98
N ASN A 132 -17.78 -5.43 4.20
CA ASN A 132 -18.13 -4.23 4.97
C ASN A 132 -19.17 -3.37 4.24
N CYS A 133 -19.02 -3.20 2.93
CA CYS A 133 -20.01 -2.51 2.10
C CYS A 133 -21.36 -3.22 2.14
N GLN A 134 -21.38 -4.55 1.94
CA GLN A 134 -22.60 -5.36 1.99
C GLN A 134 -23.28 -5.28 3.35
N LYS A 135 -22.52 -5.42 4.45
CA LYS A 135 -23.04 -5.36 5.83
C LYS A 135 -23.72 -4.03 6.16
N ASN A 136 -23.24 -2.93 5.58
CA ASN A 136 -23.74 -1.58 5.83
C ASN A 136 -24.62 -1.05 4.69
N GLU A 137 -24.99 -1.89 3.72
CA GLU A 137 -25.81 -1.52 2.55
C GLU A 137 -25.21 -0.36 1.72
N ILE A 138 -23.88 -0.29 1.66
CA ILE A 138 -23.11 0.73 0.96
C ILE A 138 -22.79 0.24 -0.45
N PRO A 139 -23.07 1.01 -1.52
CA PRO A 139 -22.58 0.68 -2.86
C PRO A 139 -21.05 0.59 -2.88
N PHE A 140 -20.52 -0.47 -3.47
CA PHE A 140 -19.10 -0.80 -3.38
C PHE A 140 -18.17 0.35 -3.81
N ASP A 141 -18.47 1.04 -4.92
CA ASP A 141 -17.66 2.19 -5.39
C ASP A 141 -17.65 3.36 -4.40
N VAL A 142 -18.73 3.55 -3.66
CA VAL A 142 -18.81 4.57 -2.62
C VAL A 142 -17.95 4.17 -1.43
N GLY A 143 -18.09 2.92 -0.97
CA GLY A 143 -17.25 2.39 0.10
C GLY A 143 -15.77 2.44 -0.24
N ARG A 144 -15.40 2.14 -1.50
CA ARG A 144 -14.02 2.27 -1.99
C ARG A 144 -13.49 3.70 -1.85
N ARG A 145 -14.26 4.70 -2.27
CA ARG A 145 -13.85 6.12 -2.14
C ARG A 145 -13.67 6.53 -0.68
N VAL A 146 -14.56 6.08 0.21
CA VAL A 146 -14.40 6.31 1.65
C VAL A 146 -13.14 5.62 2.18
N PHE A 147 -12.87 4.40 1.75
CA PHE A 147 -11.71 3.63 2.18
C PHE A 147 -10.38 4.21 1.68
N VAL A 148 -10.35 4.79 0.47
CA VAL A 148 -9.20 5.57 -0.06
C VAL A 148 -8.80 6.71 0.88
N VAL A 149 -9.79 7.39 1.46
CA VAL A 149 -9.55 8.51 2.37
C VAL A 149 -9.24 8.04 3.79
N GLY A 150 -9.94 7.00 4.25
CA GLY A 150 -9.80 6.49 5.61
C GLY A 150 -8.51 5.71 5.85
N ASP A 151 -8.05 4.91 4.89
CA ASP A 151 -6.79 4.17 4.99
C ASP A 151 -5.78 4.72 3.98
N VAL A 152 -4.85 5.56 4.44
CA VAL A 152 -3.83 6.20 3.59
C VAL A 152 -3.03 5.19 2.75
N TYR A 153 -2.81 3.98 3.26
CA TYR A 153 -2.09 2.94 2.52
C TYR A 153 -2.96 2.39 1.37
N TYR A 154 -4.26 2.18 1.63
CA TYR A 154 -5.20 1.83 0.56
C TYR A 154 -5.32 2.96 -0.46
N GLY A 155 -5.41 4.20 -0.01
CA GLY A 155 -5.39 5.38 -0.88
C GLY A 155 -4.16 5.39 -1.78
N VAL A 156 -2.96 5.32 -1.21
CA VAL A 156 -1.70 5.28 -1.98
C VAL A 156 -1.69 4.13 -3.00
N ALA A 157 -2.07 2.91 -2.61
CA ALA A 157 -2.08 1.78 -3.54
C ALA A 157 -3.13 1.95 -4.65
N ASN A 158 -4.35 2.34 -4.31
CA ASN A 158 -5.46 2.44 -5.25
C ASN A 158 -5.36 3.68 -6.16
N VAL A 159 -5.22 4.88 -5.58
CA VAL A 159 -5.02 6.14 -6.31
C VAL A 159 -3.76 6.04 -7.16
N GLY A 160 -2.72 5.47 -6.56
CA GLY A 160 -1.43 5.30 -7.20
C GLY A 160 -1.48 4.46 -8.48
N LEU A 161 -2.17 3.31 -8.46
CA LEU A 161 -2.30 2.46 -9.64
C LEU A 161 -3.27 3.02 -10.68
N THR A 162 -4.40 3.56 -10.24
CA THR A 162 -5.50 3.94 -11.14
C THR A 162 -5.36 5.33 -11.75
N ARG A 163 -4.64 6.24 -11.08
CA ARG A 163 -4.60 7.66 -11.47
C ARG A 163 -3.20 8.24 -11.59
N VAL A 164 -2.29 7.92 -10.67
CA VAL A 164 -0.94 8.52 -10.70
C VAL A 164 -0.03 7.82 -11.70
N LEU A 165 0.05 6.49 -11.64
CA LEU A 165 0.93 5.71 -12.53
C LEU A 165 0.65 6.01 -14.02
N PRO A 166 -0.60 6.06 -14.52
CA PRO A 166 -0.89 6.42 -15.91
C PRO A 166 -0.55 7.87 -16.29
N LYS A 167 -0.45 8.79 -15.32
CA LYS A 167 -0.10 10.20 -15.55
C LYS A 167 1.41 10.44 -15.60
N LEU A 168 2.25 9.50 -15.12
CA LEU A 168 3.70 9.68 -15.07
C LEU A 168 4.34 10.06 -16.42
N PRO A 169 3.95 9.48 -17.58
CA PRO A 169 4.50 9.88 -18.87
C PRO A 169 4.22 11.35 -19.20
N GLN A 170 3.03 11.85 -18.85
CA GLN A 170 2.67 13.27 -19.07
C GLN A 170 3.47 14.20 -18.13
N LEU A 171 3.76 13.74 -16.92
CA LEU A 171 4.45 14.51 -15.88
C LEU A 171 5.97 14.50 -15.99
N LEU A 172 6.57 13.47 -16.58
CA LEU A 172 8.02 13.32 -16.65
C LEU A 172 8.57 13.41 -18.09
N GLY A 173 7.71 13.21 -19.09
CA GLY A 173 8.13 13.00 -20.47
C GLY A 173 8.64 11.57 -20.67
N GLU A 174 9.18 11.32 -21.86
CA GLU A 174 9.81 10.03 -22.20
C GLU A 174 11.26 9.96 -21.71
N GLY A 175 11.78 8.74 -21.52
CA GLY A 175 13.19 8.48 -21.20
C GLY A 175 13.40 7.67 -19.91
N GLU A 176 14.66 7.50 -19.53
CA GLU A 176 15.04 6.64 -18.40
C GLU A 176 14.45 7.09 -17.06
N GLN A 177 14.27 8.40 -16.88
CA GLN A 177 13.65 8.98 -15.69
C GLN A 177 12.20 8.49 -15.52
N LEU A 178 11.48 8.29 -16.63
CA LEU A 178 10.15 7.71 -16.61
C LEU A 178 10.22 6.23 -16.18
N ASP A 179 11.14 5.45 -16.73
CA ASP A 179 11.28 4.02 -16.38
C ASP A 179 11.57 3.83 -14.89
N TYR A 180 12.48 4.63 -14.34
CA TYR A 180 12.78 4.63 -12.90
C TYR A 180 11.57 5.04 -12.06
N ALA A 181 10.80 6.04 -12.51
CA ALA A 181 9.60 6.48 -11.81
C ALA A 181 8.49 5.42 -11.85
N VAL A 182 8.28 4.77 -13.00
CA VAL A 182 7.33 3.67 -13.18
C VAL A 182 7.71 2.48 -12.30
N LEU A 183 9.00 2.13 -12.24
CA LEU A 183 9.50 1.10 -11.34
C LEU A 183 9.22 1.48 -9.88
N ALA A 184 9.66 2.65 -9.42
CA ALA A 184 9.48 3.07 -8.03
C ALA A 184 7.99 3.12 -7.63
N ALA A 185 7.13 3.58 -8.54
CA ALA A 185 5.68 3.57 -8.35
C ALA A 185 5.15 2.14 -8.20
N ALA A 186 5.50 1.22 -9.10
CA ALA A 186 5.07 -0.17 -9.03
C ALA A 186 5.55 -0.88 -7.75
N LEU A 187 6.80 -0.67 -7.34
CA LEU A 187 7.34 -1.20 -6.09
C LEU A 187 6.62 -0.64 -4.87
N THR A 188 6.30 0.65 -4.90
CA THR A 188 5.56 1.31 -3.82
C THR A 188 4.13 0.76 -3.74
N SER A 189 3.40 0.67 -4.86
CA SER A 189 2.06 0.07 -4.88
C SER A 189 2.08 -1.38 -4.40
N HIS A 190 3.08 -2.17 -4.83
CA HIS A 190 3.21 -3.57 -4.44
C HIS A 190 3.45 -3.73 -2.94
N THR A 191 4.43 -3.02 -2.39
CA THR A 191 4.79 -3.09 -0.96
C THR A 191 3.67 -2.61 -0.06
N VAL A 192 3.03 -1.50 -0.41
CA VAL A 192 1.89 -0.95 0.33
C VAL A 192 0.69 -1.89 0.27
N SER A 193 0.34 -2.41 -0.92
CA SER A 193 -0.79 -3.34 -1.06
C SER A 193 -0.54 -4.70 -0.39
N ALA A 194 0.69 -5.23 -0.43
CA ALA A 194 1.06 -6.42 0.34
C ALA A 194 0.93 -6.17 1.84
N GLY A 195 1.34 -4.98 2.30
CA GLY A 195 1.13 -4.52 3.68
C GLY A 195 -0.34 -4.49 4.06
N LEU A 196 -1.24 -4.06 3.17
CA LEU A 196 -2.70 -4.09 3.41
C LEU A 196 -3.24 -5.51 3.53
N VAL A 197 -2.80 -6.43 2.67
CA VAL A 197 -3.17 -7.86 2.79
C VAL A 197 -2.69 -8.40 4.14
N ALA A 198 -1.44 -8.14 4.52
CA ALA A 198 -0.94 -8.54 5.84
C ALA A 198 -1.76 -7.94 6.99
N ARG A 199 -2.04 -6.63 6.93
CA ARG A 199 -2.80 -5.88 7.94
C ARG A 199 -4.21 -6.43 8.14
N HIS A 200 -4.97 -6.55 7.06
CA HIS A 200 -6.41 -6.86 7.11
C HIS A 200 -6.67 -8.37 7.15
N TYR A 201 -5.95 -9.16 6.34
CA TYR A 201 -6.19 -10.60 6.21
C TYR A 201 -5.34 -11.45 7.15
N SER A 202 -4.03 -11.20 7.27
CA SER A 202 -3.11 -12.08 8.02
C SER A 202 -3.00 -11.75 9.50
N ILE A 203 -3.09 -10.46 9.86
CA ILE A 203 -2.90 -9.98 11.24
C ILE A 203 -4.24 -9.60 11.87
N GLY A 204 -5.19 -9.09 11.07
CA GLY A 204 -6.54 -8.77 11.52
C GLY A 204 -6.55 -7.53 12.39
N VAL A 205 -6.10 -6.41 11.83
CA VAL A 205 -6.18 -5.11 12.48
C VAL A 205 -7.64 -4.66 12.62
N GLU A 206 -7.98 -4.17 13.81
CA GLU A 206 -9.20 -3.42 14.04
C GLU A 206 -8.87 -1.93 14.04
N LEU A 207 -9.57 -1.19 13.20
CA LEU A 207 -9.48 0.27 13.13
C LEU A 207 -10.50 0.90 14.07
N GLY A 208 -10.12 2.01 14.70
CA GLY A 208 -11.05 2.90 15.37
C GLY A 208 -11.84 3.77 14.38
N ASP A 209 -12.70 4.63 14.91
CA ASP A 209 -13.55 5.54 14.13
C ASP A 209 -12.73 6.60 13.36
N ASP A 210 -11.48 6.82 13.76
CA ASP A 210 -10.48 7.69 13.13
C ASP A 210 -9.54 6.94 12.16
N PHE A 211 -9.84 5.67 11.85
CA PHE A 211 -9.01 4.76 11.07
C PHE A 211 -7.62 4.47 11.67
N VAL A 212 -7.38 4.85 12.94
CA VAL A 212 -6.17 4.50 13.67
C VAL A 212 -6.27 3.05 14.15
N ILE A 213 -5.13 2.37 14.24
CA ILE A 213 -5.06 1.00 14.74
C ILE A 213 -5.46 0.98 16.22
N LYS A 214 -6.63 0.43 16.52
CA LYS A 214 -7.14 0.27 17.88
C LYS A 214 -6.66 -1.02 18.51
N LYS A 215 -6.65 -2.11 17.74
CA LYS A 215 -6.30 -3.44 18.22
C LYS A 215 -5.69 -4.30 17.11
N VAL A 216 -4.76 -5.16 17.51
CA VAL A 216 -4.18 -6.20 16.66
C VAL A 216 -4.72 -7.54 17.15
N LYS A 217 -5.54 -8.23 16.33
CA LYS A 217 -6.14 -9.52 16.77
C LYS A 217 -5.10 -10.62 16.96
N ARG A 218 -4.08 -10.66 16.09
CA ARG A 218 -3.03 -11.69 16.07
C ARG A 218 -1.67 -11.05 16.27
N GLU A 219 -1.35 -10.65 17.50
CA GLU A 219 -0.08 -10.00 17.82
C GLU A 219 1.14 -10.90 17.56
N GLN A 220 1.02 -12.20 17.83
CA GLN A 220 2.09 -13.16 17.51
C GLN A 220 2.35 -13.23 16.01
N ALA A 221 1.29 -13.22 15.19
CA ALA A 221 1.46 -13.20 13.73
C ALA A 221 2.17 -11.91 13.29
N LEU A 222 1.83 -10.74 13.85
CA LEU A 222 2.56 -9.51 13.56
C LEU A 222 4.06 -9.64 13.90
N GLU A 223 4.39 -10.20 15.06
CA GLU A 223 5.78 -10.42 15.46
C GLU A 223 6.51 -11.38 14.50
N ASP A 224 5.90 -12.51 14.16
CA ASP A 224 6.48 -13.49 13.25
C ASP A 224 6.74 -12.89 11.86
N TRP A 225 5.83 -12.04 11.37
CA TRP A 225 5.99 -11.32 10.11
C TRP A 225 7.11 -10.28 10.17
N ILE A 226 7.23 -9.53 11.26
CA ILE A 226 8.33 -8.57 11.45
C ILE A 226 9.67 -9.31 11.49
N ASP A 227 9.77 -10.38 12.28
CA ASP A 227 10.96 -11.20 12.40
C ASP A 227 11.40 -11.81 11.07
N LEU A 228 10.45 -12.37 10.32
CA LEU A 228 10.73 -12.92 8.99
C LEU A 228 11.22 -11.82 8.04
N SER A 229 10.54 -10.67 8.01
CA SER A 229 10.87 -9.56 7.11
C SER A 229 12.22 -8.94 7.44
N ARG A 230 12.56 -8.84 8.73
CA ARG A 230 13.87 -8.39 9.21
C ARG A 230 14.98 -9.31 8.70
N ARG A 231 14.84 -10.63 8.90
CA ARG A 231 15.81 -11.63 8.41
C ARG A 231 15.97 -11.62 6.89
N GLN A 232 14.86 -11.50 6.16
CA GLN A 232 14.89 -11.42 4.69
C GLN A 232 15.58 -10.15 4.20
N THR A 233 15.33 -9.02 4.86
CA THR A 233 15.99 -7.75 4.56
C THR A 233 17.50 -7.84 4.78
N GLU A 234 17.93 -8.39 5.93
CA GLU A 234 19.35 -8.61 6.25
C GLU A 234 20.03 -9.50 5.21
N ALA A 235 19.40 -10.63 4.86
CA ALA A 235 19.92 -11.55 3.85
C ALA A 235 20.05 -10.88 2.48
N SER A 236 19.07 -10.07 2.07
CA SER A 236 19.07 -9.37 0.78
C SER A 236 20.10 -8.24 0.73
N ILE A 237 20.29 -7.51 1.83
CA ILE A 237 21.39 -6.54 1.98
C ILE A 237 22.75 -7.27 1.92
N GLY A 238 22.90 -8.39 2.61
CA GLY A 238 24.12 -9.20 2.55
C GLY A 238 24.44 -9.70 1.13
N ALA A 239 23.42 -10.15 0.40
CA ALA A 239 23.55 -10.57 -1.00
C ALA A 239 23.96 -9.41 -1.92
N LEU A 240 23.47 -8.19 -1.67
CA LEU A 240 23.86 -6.99 -2.40
C LEU A 240 25.34 -6.65 -2.17
N ILE A 241 25.78 -6.66 -0.90
CA ILE A 241 27.18 -6.42 -0.51
C ILE A 241 28.12 -7.46 -1.12
N ALA A 242 27.71 -8.74 -1.14
CA ALA A 242 28.50 -9.82 -1.74
C ALA A 242 28.77 -9.63 -3.24
N GLN A 243 27.96 -8.80 -3.93
CA GLN A 243 28.16 -8.43 -5.33
C GLN A 243 29.00 -7.16 -5.53
N GLY A 244 29.58 -6.62 -4.46
CA GLY A 244 30.38 -5.39 -4.48
C GLY A 244 29.56 -4.13 -4.72
N VAL A 245 28.26 -4.16 -4.42
CA VAL A 245 27.40 -2.98 -4.45
C VAL A 245 27.37 -2.36 -3.05
N ASP A 246 27.55 -1.05 -2.97
CA ASP A 246 27.36 -0.30 -1.73
C ASP A 246 25.89 -0.42 -1.28
N ALA A 247 25.69 -0.82 -0.03
CA ALA A 247 24.37 -1.04 0.54
C ALA A 247 23.99 0.02 1.57
N THR A 248 24.73 1.12 1.69
CA THR A 248 24.53 2.18 2.69
C THR A 248 23.10 2.68 2.69
N THR A 249 22.53 2.95 1.51
CA THR A 249 21.13 3.40 1.38
C THR A 249 20.13 2.37 1.94
N CYS A 250 20.33 1.08 1.66
CA CYS A 250 19.48 0.00 2.16
C CYS A 250 19.67 -0.21 3.68
N GLN A 251 20.91 -0.12 4.16
CA GLN A 251 21.22 -0.21 5.59
C GLN A 251 20.58 0.93 6.39
N ALA A 252 20.66 2.17 5.91
CA ALA A 252 20.01 3.30 6.54
C ALA A 252 18.48 3.09 6.67
N SER A 253 17.84 2.59 5.62
CA SER A 253 16.42 2.25 5.63
C SER A 253 16.08 1.11 6.59
N TYR A 254 16.92 0.08 6.65
CA TYR A 254 16.81 -1.01 7.63
C TYR A 254 16.91 -0.50 9.08
N TRP A 255 17.86 0.39 9.36
CA TRP A 255 18.02 0.98 10.70
C TRP A 255 16.85 1.86 11.09
N ALA A 256 16.29 2.63 10.16
CA ALA A 256 15.06 3.39 10.39
C ALA A 256 13.88 2.45 10.73
N ALA A 257 13.75 1.33 10.02
CA ALA A 257 12.74 0.30 10.32
C ALA A 257 12.94 -0.30 11.73
N ARG A 258 14.19 -0.61 12.12
CA ARG A 258 14.52 -1.10 13.47
C ARG A 258 14.15 -0.08 14.56
N ALA A 259 14.42 1.20 14.33
CA ALA A 259 14.07 2.25 15.28
C ALA A 259 12.55 2.41 15.44
N ALA A 260 11.78 2.28 14.36
CA ALA A 260 10.32 2.27 14.43
C ALA A 260 9.78 1.05 15.20
N GLU A 261 10.33 -0.14 14.94
CA GLU A 261 9.98 -1.39 15.64
C GLU A 261 10.15 -1.26 17.16
N GLN A 262 11.25 -0.66 17.62
CA GLN A 262 11.58 -0.49 19.05
C GLN A 262 10.58 0.36 19.83
N LYS A 263 9.77 1.19 19.17
CA LYS A 263 8.75 1.99 19.83
C LYS A 263 7.59 1.15 20.38
N GLN A 264 7.44 -0.11 19.92
CA GLN A 264 6.45 -1.09 20.38
C GLN A 264 4.97 -0.65 20.28
N LYS A 265 4.68 0.44 19.58
CA LYS A 265 3.31 0.87 19.28
C LYS A 265 2.79 0.09 18.06
N PRO A 266 1.52 -0.34 18.03
CA PRO A 266 0.98 -1.12 16.91
C PRO A 266 1.23 -0.47 15.55
N TYR A 267 0.90 0.82 15.41
CA TYR A 267 1.13 1.57 14.18
C TYR A 267 2.61 1.55 13.73
N GLU A 268 3.53 1.83 14.65
CA GLU A 268 4.97 1.88 14.36
C GLU A 268 5.53 0.50 13.97
N ARG A 269 4.98 -0.57 14.53
CA ARG A 269 5.33 -1.95 14.16
C ARG A 269 4.88 -2.28 12.73
N PHE A 270 3.72 -1.76 12.28
CA PHE A 270 3.30 -1.88 10.88
C PHE A 270 4.13 -1.02 9.93
N GLU A 271 4.51 0.19 10.35
CA GLU A 271 5.44 1.01 9.56
C GLU A 271 6.80 0.34 9.41
N ALA A 272 7.32 -0.27 10.48
CA ALA A 272 8.54 -1.06 10.46
C ALA A 272 8.41 -2.25 9.49
N LEU A 273 7.31 -3.02 9.55
CA LEU A 273 7.03 -4.12 8.64
C LEU A 273 7.04 -3.68 7.17
N GLN A 274 6.32 -2.59 6.83
CA GLN A 274 6.31 -2.04 5.47
C GLN A 274 7.69 -1.55 5.03
N SER A 275 8.46 -0.98 5.95
CA SER A 275 9.82 -0.52 5.68
C SER A 275 10.75 -1.69 5.38
N TYR A 276 10.67 -2.80 6.13
CA TYR A 276 11.39 -4.03 5.81
C TYR A 276 11.02 -4.58 4.43
N PHE A 277 9.73 -4.65 4.09
CA PHE A 277 9.33 -5.09 2.74
C PHE A 277 9.95 -4.23 1.64
N ALA A 278 9.86 -2.90 1.78
CA ALA A 278 10.41 -1.98 0.79
C ALA A 278 11.93 -2.08 0.68
N THR A 279 12.65 -2.17 1.80
CA THR A 279 14.11 -2.30 1.81
C THR A 279 14.56 -3.65 1.25
N ASN A 280 13.91 -4.74 1.66
CA ASN A 280 14.16 -6.08 1.13
C ASN A 280 14.00 -6.10 -0.40
N LEU A 281 12.90 -5.56 -0.90
CA LEU A 281 12.60 -5.52 -2.33
C LEU A 281 13.61 -4.68 -3.11
N THR A 282 13.98 -3.52 -2.56
CA THR A 282 14.98 -2.64 -3.17
C THR A 282 16.33 -3.32 -3.25
N ALA A 283 16.78 -3.96 -2.16
CA ALA A 283 18.04 -4.68 -2.13
C ALA A 283 18.08 -5.85 -3.13
N GLN A 284 16.99 -6.63 -3.23
CA GLN A 284 16.87 -7.70 -4.22
C GLN A 284 16.94 -7.18 -5.65
N ILE A 285 16.24 -6.09 -5.96
CA ILE A 285 16.27 -5.51 -7.30
C ILE A 285 17.68 -5.03 -7.64
N LEU A 286 18.33 -4.27 -6.77
CA LEU A 286 19.70 -3.81 -7.00
C LEU A 286 20.67 -5.00 -7.19
N ALA A 287 20.47 -6.09 -6.45
CA ALA A 287 21.27 -7.30 -6.57
C ALA A 287 21.01 -8.05 -7.89
N GLU A 288 19.77 -8.10 -8.38
CA GLU A 288 19.45 -8.67 -9.70
C GLU A 288 20.05 -7.82 -10.82
N LEU A 289 19.95 -6.49 -10.72
CA LEU A 289 20.52 -5.57 -11.69
C LEU A 289 22.05 -5.69 -11.74
N ALA A 290 22.71 -5.78 -10.59
CA ALA A 290 24.16 -5.96 -10.50
C ALA A 290 24.64 -7.31 -11.08
N ARG A 291 23.83 -8.37 -10.96
CA ARG A 291 24.11 -9.67 -11.58
C ARG A 291 23.94 -9.64 -13.09
N ALA A 292 22.91 -8.98 -13.59
CA ALA A 292 22.67 -8.81 -15.02
C ALA A 292 23.79 -8.01 -15.69
N ASP A 293 24.34 -7.01 -14.99
CA ASP A 293 25.49 -6.22 -15.42
C ASP A 293 26.79 -7.03 -15.46
N ALA A 294 27.02 -7.90 -14.46
CA ALA A 294 28.22 -8.74 -14.37
C ALA A 294 28.27 -9.88 -15.41
N SER A 295 27.13 -10.21 -16.05
CA SER A 295 27.06 -11.33 -17.00
C SER A 295 27.45 -10.87 -18.42
N PRO A 296 28.61 -11.30 -18.96
CA PRO A 296 28.96 -11.06 -20.36
C PRO A 296 28.05 -11.92 -21.24
N GLU A 297 27.02 -11.29 -21.80
CA GLU A 297 26.27 -11.71 -22.99
C GLU A 297 26.16 -13.24 -23.20
N THR A 298 25.60 -13.94 -22.22
CA THR A 298 25.11 -15.32 -22.34
C THR A 298 23.84 -15.48 -21.50
N ALA A 299 22.96 -14.49 -21.50
CA ALA A 299 21.62 -14.72 -21.00
C ALA A 299 20.92 -15.64 -22.02
N PRO A 300 20.49 -16.85 -21.66
CA PRO A 300 19.58 -17.60 -22.51
C PRO A 300 18.38 -16.70 -22.79
N ARG A 301 17.94 -16.63 -24.06
CA ARG A 301 16.61 -16.13 -24.37
C ARG A 301 15.66 -16.90 -23.46
N PHE A 302 15.06 -16.20 -22.49
CA PHE A 302 13.87 -16.71 -21.84
C PHE A 302 12.83 -16.70 -22.96
N ASP A 303 12.69 -17.82 -23.66
CA ASP A 303 11.53 -18.07 -24.47
C ASP A 303 10.33 -17.75 -23.58
N ALA A 304 9.43 -16.90 -24.08
CA ALA A 304 8.21 -16.54 -23.38
C ALA A 304 7.63 -17.82 -22.76
N PRO A 305 7.22 -17.80 -21.47
CA PRO A 305 6.71 -18.99 -20.82
C PRO A 305 5.72 -19.62 -21.78
N SER A 306 6.03 -20.85 -22.22
CA SER A 306 5.15 -21.63 -23.07
C SER A 306 3.79 -21.46 -22.44
N THR A 307 2.82 -20.88 -23.18
CA THR A 307 1.47 -20.68 -22.66
C THR A 307 1.11 -21.95 -21.92
N PRO A 308 0.86 -21.89 -20.60
CA PRO A 308 0.58 -23.10 -19.85
C PRO A 308 -0.54 -23.78 -20.63
N SER A 309 -0.26 -24.98 -21.12
CA SER A 309 -1.25 -25.78 -21.83
C SER A 309 -2.45 -25.81 -20.91
N VAL A 310 -3.52 -25.09 -21.32
CA VAL A 310 -4.75 -25.01 -20.56
C VAL A 310 -5.13 -26.46 -20.32
N PRO A 311 -5.10 -26.96 -19.07
CA PRO A 311 -5.52 -28.32 -18.82
C PRO A 311 -6.94 -28.43 -19.37
N PRO A 312 -7.27 -29.52 -20.10
CA PRO A 312 -8.63 -29.71 -20.58
C PRO A 312 -9.58 -29.52 -19.39
N PRO A 313 -10.74 -28.88 -19.59
CA PRO A 313 -11.66 -28.57 -18.52
C PRO A 313 -11.87 -29.83 -17.67
N ALA A 314 -11.61 -29.71 -16.38
CA ALA A 314 -11.86 -30.79 -15.44
C ALA A 314 -13.31 -31.25 -15.64
N ALA A 315 -13.52 -32.56 -15.74
CA ALA A 315 -14.86 -33.14 -15.77
C ALA A 315 -15.68 -32.53 -14.62
N PRO A 316 -16.96 -32.21 -14.85
CA PRO A 316 -17.80 -31.57 -13.84
C PRO A 316 -17.73 -32.38 -12.54
N VAL A 317 -17.14 -31.76 -11.52
CA VAL A 317 -17.17 -32.30 -10.16
C VAL A 317 -18.59 -32.08 -9.68
N ASP A 318 -19.30 -33.17 -9.45
CA ASP A 318 -20.66 -33.18 -8.94
C ASP A 318 -20.65 -32.66 -7.49
N ASN A 319 -20.72 -31.33 -7.34
CA ASN A 319 -20.81 -30.62 -6.07
C ASN A 319 -22.23 -30.69 -5.49
N ALA A 320 -22.83 -31.89 -5.48
CA ALA A 320 -23.99 -32.15 -4.67
C ALA A 320 -23.54 -32.15 -3.19
N LEU A 321 -23.70 -31.02 -2.51
CA LEU A 321 -23.65 -30.96 -1.05
C LEU A 321 -24.60 -32.04 -0.48
N PRO A 322 -24.18 -32.85 0.50
CA PRO A 322 -25.10 -33.75 1.17
C PRO A 322 -26.28 -32.95 1.74
N PRO A 323 -27.51 -33.46 1.66
CA PRO A 323 -28.67 -32.77 2.21
C PRO A 323 -28.45 -32.55 3.71
N PRO A 324 -28.89 -31.39 4.26
CA PRO A 324 -28.78 -31.12 5.68
C PRO A 324 -29.50 -32.21 6.48
N PRO A 325 -28.99 -32.57 7.67
CA PRO A 325 -29.64 -33.54 8.54
C PRO A 325 -31.06 -33.06 8.87
N ALA A 326 -32.00 -33.99 8.88
CA ALA A 326 -33.39 -33.72 9.24
C ALA A 326 -33.46 -33.11 10.66
N PRO A 327 -34.29 -32.08 10.89
CA PRO A 327 -34.44 -31.48 12.20
C PRO A 327 -34.95 -32.53 13.20
N THR A 328 -34.27 -32.64 14.33
CA THR A 328 -34.74 -33.41 15.48
C THR A 328 -35.63 -32.49 16.32
N ASP A 329 -36.87 -32.93 16.57
CA ASP A 329 -37.96 -32.15 17.20
C ASP A 329 -37.77 -31.86 18.71
N ASP A 330 -36.58 -32.09 19.28
CA ASP A 330 -36.33 -31.97 20.73
C ASP A 330 -35.42 -30.80 21.13
N ALA A 331 -35.25 -29.79 20.27
CA ALA A 331 -34.53 -28.57 20.64
C ALA A 331 -35.43 -27.63 21.47
N PRO A 332 -35.12 -27.33 22.75
CA PRO A 332 -35.87 -26.36 23.53
C PRO A 332 -35.79 -24.98 22.87
N ALA A 333 -36.93 -24.29 22.83
CA ALA A 333 -37.04 -22.96 22.23
C ALA A 333 -35.97 -22.01 22.81
N PRO A 334 -35.21 -21.29 21.95
CA PRO A 334 -34.22 -20.35 22.42
C PRO A 334 -34.90 -19.24 23.24
N PRO A 335 -34.30 -18.79 24.35
CA PRO A 335 -34.85 -17.70 25.16
C PRO A 335 -34.98 -16.45 24.29
N ALA A 336 -36.12 -15.76 24.44
CA ALA A 336 -36.41 -14.54 23.71
C ALA A 336 -35.25 -13.54 23.87
N ALA A 337 -34.71 -13.09 22.73
CA ALA A 337 -33.65 -12.09 22.73
C ALA A 337 -34.13 -10.82 23.47
N PRO A 338 -33.34 -10.28 24.41
CA PRO A 338 -33.69 -9.03 25.07
C PRO A 338 -33.77 -7.91 24.03
N ARG A 339 -34.87 -7.15 24.07
CA ARG A 339 -35.05 -5.98 23.22
C ARG A 339 -33.87 -5.02 23.44
N PRO A 340 -33.28 -4.47 22.36
CA PRO A 340 -32.19 -3.52 22.50
C PRO A 340 -32.69 -2.30 23.30
N GLN A 341 -32.13 -2.12 24.50
CA GLN A 341 -32.29 -0.88 25.25
C GLN A 341 -31.45 0.18 24.55
N ILE A 342 -32.13 1.11 23.89
CA ILE A 342 -31.52 2.33 23.36
C ILE A 342 -31.07 3.15 24.57
N ALA A 343 -29.75 3.27 24.74
CA ALA A 343 -29.18 4.12 25.77
C ALA A 343 -29.59 5.58 25.50
N PRO A 344 -30.02 6.34 26.53
CA PRO A 344 -30.28 7.76 26.36
C PRO A 344 -28.98 8.51 26.04
N PRO A 345 -29.06 9.64 25.30
CA PRO A 345 -27.90 10.43 24.95
C PRO A 345 -27.19 10.92 26.22
N LEU A 346 -25.90 10.63 26.32
CA LEU A 346 -25.04 11.11 27.40
C LEU A 346 -25.01 12.65 27.36
N GLY A 347 -25.44 13.25 28.46
CA GLY A 347 -25.37 14.69 28.69
C GLY A 347 -23.92 15.18 28.68
N VAL A 348 -23.73 16.32 28.04
CA VAL A 348 -22.49 17.09 28.05
C VAL A 348 -22.31 17.67 29.45
N ASN A 349 -21.16 17.38 30.07
CA ASN A 349 -20.60 18.20 31.16
C ASN A 349 -19.49 19.07 30.59
#